data_AF-A0A9D2N8I9-F1
#
_entry.id   AF-A0A9D2N8I9-F1
#
_cell.length_a   1.000
_cell.length_b   1.000
_cell.length_c   1.000
_cell.angle_alpha   90.00
_cell.angle_beta   90.00
_cell.angle_gamma   90.00
#
_symmetry.space_group_name_H-M   'P 1'
#
loop_
_entity.id
_entity.type
_entity.pdbx_description
1 polymer ?
#
loop_
_entity_poly.entity_id
_entity_poly.type
_entity_poly.pdbx_seq_one_letter_code
_entity_poly.pdbx_strand_id
1 'polypeptide(L)' 'MGFKSDIEIAQECVMEPITKIAEKAGIDEKYLEQYGKYKAKIDYNLLNESDAPNGKLILVTAINPTPAGEGKT' A
#
# COMPACT_ATOMS: atom_id res chain seq x y z
N MET A 1 10.83 18.51 -23.29
CA MET A 1 10.06 18.31 -22.05
C MET A 1 10.29 16.87 -21.65
N GLY A 2 11.07 16.64 -20.59
CA GLY A 2 11.47 15.29 -20.18
C GLY A 2 10.60 14.81 -19.02
N PHE A 3 10.09 13.59 -19.12
CA PHE A 3 9.50 12.91 -17.97
C PHE A 3 10.63 12.35 -17.11
N LYS A 4 10.52 12.51 -15.80
CA LYS A 4 11.39 11.82 -14.85
C LYS A 4 11.11 10.32 -14.94
N SER A 5 12.14 9.52 -14.73
CA SER A 5 12.00 8.08 -14.55
C SER A 5 11.27 7.76 -13.25
N ASP A 6 10.64 6.59 -13.18
CA ASP A 6 9.90 6.16 -11.99
C ASP A 6 10.77 6.16 -10.72
N ILE A 7 12.05 5.84 -10.86
CA ILE A 7 12.99 5.83 -9.73
C ILE A 7 13.32 7.24 -9.24
N GLU A 8 13.44 8.23 -10.13
CA GLU A 8 13.64 9.63 -9.74
C GLU A 8 12.40 10.16 -9.01
N ILE A 9 11.21 9.84 -9.52
CA ILE A 9 9.94 10.20 -8.85
C ILE A 9 9.85 9.56 -7.47
N ALA A 10 10.20 8.28 -7.34
CA ALA A 10 10.17 7.58 -6.06
C ALA A 10 11.19 8.13 -5.04
N GLN A 11 12.38 8.51 -5.50
CA GLN A 11 13.44 9.07 -4.63
C GLN A 11 13.14 10.49 -4.17
N GLU A 12 12.42 11.29 -4.97
CA GLU A 12 12.00 12.64 -4.58
C GLU A 12 10.79 12.66 -3.64
N CYS A 13 10.08 11.53 -3.51
CA CYS A 13 8.92 11.43 -2.64
C CYS A 13 9.31 11.55 -1.15
N VAL A 14 8.68 12.49 -0.44
CA VAL A 14 8.81 12.59 1.02
C VAL A 14 7.91 11.55 1.68
N MET A 15 8.49 10.40 2.02
CA MET A 15 7.76 9.29 2.62
C MET A 15 7.32 9.59 4.07
N GLU A 16 6.08 9.21 4.41
CA GLU A 16 5.63 9.16 5.80
C GLU A 16 6.09 7.84 6.46
N PRO A 17 6.46 7.86 7.76
CA PRO A 17 6.71 6.63 8.52
C PRO A 17 5.52 5.68 8.46
N ILE A 18 5.78 4.37 8.39
CA ILE A 18 4.74 3.35 8.26
C ILE A 18 3.75 3.38 9.44
N THR A 19 4.19 3.81 10.62
CA THR A 19 3.35 3.99 11.81
C THR A 19 2.25 5.04 11.60
N LYS A 20 2.56 6.15 10.91
CA LYS A 20 1.55 7.18 10.56
C LYS A 20 0.54 6.65 9.55
N ILE A 21 0.97 5.80 8.62
CA ILE A 21 0.07 5.17 7.65
C ILE A 21 -0.85 4.15 8.34
N ALA A 22 -0.32 3.37 9.28
CA ALA A 22 -1.09 2.44 10.10
C ALA A 22 -2.16 3.15 10.94
N GLU A 23 -1.80 4.28 11.58
CA GLU A 23 -2.73 5.13 12.33
C GLU A 23 -3.88 5.65 11.44
N LYS A 24 -3.57 6.14 10.24
CA LYS A 24 -4.59 6.57 9.25
C LYS A 24 -5.53 5.44 8.83
N ALA A 25 -5.04 4.20 8.81
CA ALA A 25 -5.82 3.01 8.51
C ALA A 25 -6.58 2.44 9.73
N GLY A 26 -6.44 3.06 10.92
CA GLY A 26 -7.07 2.59 12.16
C GLY A 26 -6.41 1.34 12.76
N ILE A 27 -5.14 1.09 12.45
CA ILE A 27 -4.40 -0.07 12.96
C ILE A 27 -3.58 0.37 14.17
N ASP A 28 -3.85 -0.26 15.32
CA ASP A 28 -3.11 -0.04 16.57
C ASP A 28 -1.65 -0.55 16.46
N GLU A 29 -0.72 0.15 17.10
CA GLU A 29 0.71 -0.18 17.12
C GLU A 29 0.99 -1.60 17.63
N LYS A 30 0.15 -2.15 18.53
CA LYS A 30 0.31 -3.52 19.04
C LYS A 30 0.24 -4.60 17.95
N TYR A 31 -0.41 -4.31 16.81
CA TYR A 31 -0.48 -5.23 15.67
C TYR A 31 0.61 -4.97 14.62
N LEU A 32 1.50 -4.00 14.84
CA LEU A 32 2.48 -3.55 13.85
C LEU A 32 3.88 -4.10 14.16
N GLU A 33 4.37 -4.98 13.31
CA GLU A 33 5.76 -5.45 13.37
C GLU A 33 6.61 -4.71 12.33
N GLN A 34 7.37 -3.69 12.75
CA GLN A 34 8.13 -2.82 11.84
C GLN A 34 9.40 -3.46 11.28
N TYR A 35 9.63 -3.27 9.98
CA TYR A 35 10.83 -3.66 9.24
C TYR A 35 11.52 -2.40 8.69
N GLY A 36 12.17 -1.67 9.58
CA GLY A 36 12.63 -0.30 9.31
C GLY A 36 11.49 0.71 9.34
N LYS A 37 11.73 1.91 8.82
CA LYS A 37 10.81 3.06 8.99
C LYS A 37 9.55 3.03 8.11
N TYR A 38 9.58 2.32 6.99
CA TYR A 38 8.59 2.45 5.92
C TYR A 38 7.93 1.14 5.52
N LYS A 39 8.14 0.07 6.29
CA LYS A 39 7.55 -1.26 6.07
C LYS A 39 7.19 -1.89 7.40
N ALA A 40 6.09 -2.63 7.42
CA ALA A 40 5.68 -3.41 8.58
C ALA A 40 4.86 -4.62 8.14
N LYS A 41 4.82 -5.66 8.97
CA LYS A 41 3.80 -6.70 8.92
C LYS A 41 2.66 -6.33 9.86
N ILE A 42 1.45 -6.78 9.53
CA ILE A 42 0.27 -6.64 10.38
C ILE A 42 -0.02 -8.00 11.00
N ASP A 43 -0.17 -8.06 12.32
CA ASP A 43 -0.61 -9.26 13.02
C ASP A 43 -2.05 -9.61 12.61
N TYR A 44 -2.25 -10.85 12.14
CA TYR A 44 -3.54 -11.34 11.66
C TYR A 44 -4.58 -11.47 12.78
N ASN A 45 -4.18 -11.47 14.06
CA ASN A 45 -5.10 -11.46 15.19
C ASN A 45 -6.09 -10.28 15.12
N LEU A 46 -5.70 -9.16 14.49
CA LEU A 46 -6.59 -8.04 14.20
C LEU A 46 -7.89 -8.46 13.47
N LEU A 47 -7.82 -9.45 12.57
CA LEU A 47 -8.99 -9.93 11.82
C LEU A 47 -9.97 -10.71 12.71
N ASN A 48 -9.50 -11.30 13.79
CA ASN A 48 -10.34 -12.03 14.75
C ASN A 48 -10.97 -11.08 15.78
N GLU A 49 -10.38 -9.90 15.98
CA GLU A 49 -10.81 -8.91 16.98
C GLU A 49 -11.64 -7.76 16.38
N SER A 50 -11.73 -7.68 15.05
CA SER A 50 -12.45 -6.62 14.34
C SER A 50 -13.84 -7.07 13.89
N ASP A 51 -14.87 -6.36 14.34
CA ASP A 51 -16.25 -6.50 13.87
C ASP A 51 -16.61 -5.53 12.72
N ALA A 52 -15.60 -4.90 12.11
CA ALA A 52 -15.82 -3.93 11.04
C ALA A 52 -16.49 -4.59 9.82
N PRO A 53 -17.50 -3.93 9.20
CA PRO A 53 -18.10 -4.47 7.99
C PRO A 53 -17.09 -4.48 6.83
N ASN A 54 -17.25 -5.45 5.92
CA ASN A 54 -16.42 -5.52 4.72
C ASN A 54 -16.49 -4.21 3.92
N GLY A 55 -15.31 -3.73 3.51
CA GLY A 55 -15.17 -2.62 2.57
C GLY A 55 -15.67 -2.98 1.17
N LYS A 56 -15.58 -2.02 0.24
CA LYS A 56 -15.91 -2.27 -1.17
C LYS A 56 -14.77 -3.03 -1.85
N LEU A 57 -15.09 -4.14 -2.51
CA LEU A 57 -14.15 -4.90 -3.34
C LEU A 57 -14.19 -4.37 -4.78
N ILE A 58 -13.08 -3.82 -5.24
CA ILE A 58 -12.91 -3.31 -6.61
C ILE A 58 -11.91 -4.22 -7.33
N LEU A 59 -12.37 -4.93 -8.36
CA LEU A 59 -11.52 -5.77 -9.20
C LEU A 59 -11.03 -4.98 -10.41
N VAL A 60 -9.71 -4.79 -10.51
CA VAL A 60 -9.06 -4.16 -11.67
C VAL A 60 -8.61 -5.24 -12.64
N THR A 61 -9.10 -5.19 -13.88
CA THR A 61 -8.73 -6.09 -14.98
C THR A 61 -8.28 -5.30 -16.20
N ALA A 62 -7.67 -5.98 -17.16
CA ALA A 62 -7.27 -5.42 -18.44
C ALA A 62 -7.69 -6.34 -19.59
N ILE A 63 -7.56 -5.84 -20.81
CA ILE A 63 -7.67 -6.65 -22.03
C ILE A 63 -6.47 -7.61 -22.14
N ASN A 64 -6.46 -8.44 -23.19
CA ASN A 64 -5.32 -9.32 -23.48
C ASN A 64 -4.03 -8.49 -23.59
N PRO A 65 -2.93 -8.92 -22.95
CA PRO A 65 -1.67 -8.19 -22.99
C PRO A 65 -1.12 -8.05 -24.41
N THR A 66 -0.58 -6.88 -24.72
CA THR A 66 0.09 -6.56 -25.97
C THR A 66 1.50 -6.03 -25.70
N PRO A 67 2.41 -6.05 -26.70
CA PRO A 67 3.73 -5.45 -26.54
C PRO A 67 3.74 -3.95 -26.22
N ALA A 68 2.63 -3.25 -26.46
CA ALA A 68 2.50 -1.82 -26.16
C ALA A 68 2.42 -1.54 -24.64
N GLY A 69 1.97 -2.53 -23.86
CA GLY A 69 1.75 -2.41 -22.43
C GLY A 69 0.44 -1.70 -22.08
N GLU A 70 -0.34 -2.33 -21.21
CA GLU A 70 -1.68 -1.83 -20.83
C GLU A 70 -1.68 -1.01 -19.54
N GLY A 71 -0.59 -1.05 -18.75
CA GLY A 71 -0.45 -0.23 -17.53
C GLY A 71 -1.53 -0.49 -16.48
N LYS A 72 -1.86 -1.76 -16.23
CA LYS A 72 -2.94 -2.15 -15.29
C LYS A 72 -2.63 -1.81 -13.81
N THR A 73 -1.35 -1.83 -13.43
CA THR A 73 -0.88 -1.57 -12.06
C THR A 73 -0.53 -0.10 -11.92
#